data_AF-A0A656KU11-F1
#
_entry.id   AF-A0A656KU11-F1
#
_cell.length_a   1.000
_cell.length_b   1.000
_cell.length_c   1.000
_cell.angle_alpha   90.00
_cell.angle_beta   90.00
_cell.angle_gamma   90.00
#
_symmetry.space_group_name_H-M   'P 1'
#
loop_
_entity.id
_entity.type
_entity.pdbx_description
1 polymer ?
#
loop_
_entity_poly.entity_id
_entity_poly.type
_entity_poly.pdbx_seq_one_letter_code
_entity_poly.pdbx_strand_id
1 'polypeptide(L)'
;MTFLFRSGTLREKVDAIFAATRSHALVLARYAAVYKLVMFCLKYMGSDVGKEGTHDTFIAGLIGGYLIFGRRSSRGQISPVSKQIVIFVFARALLSLAQISVDPSQGIIKNNQLSKQISHGAWPFFAAISWGSIMWLFRWYPHTVQSGLRSSMDYIYVQSDQWDSLRNFLIYNK
;
A
#
# COMPACT_ATOMS: atom_id res chain seq x y z
N MET A 1 -12.42 4.90 -6.85
CA MET A 1 -13.22 3.65 -6.86
C MET A 1 -14.66 3.86 -6.39
N THR A 2 -14.91 4.48 -5.22
CA THR A 2 -16.25 4.59 -4.62
C THR A 2 -17.26 5.38 -5.47
N PHE A 3 -16.82 6.41 -6.19
CA PHE A 3 -17.71 7.25 -6.99
C PHE A 3 -18.20 6.53 -8.26
N LEU A 4 -17.34 5.69 -8.85
CA LEU A 4 -17.56 4.99 -10.13
C LEU A 4 -18.23 3.61 -9.94
N PHE A 5 -17.95 2.90 -8.83
CA PHE A 5 -18.37 1.50 -8.65
C PHE A 5 -19.40 1.27 -7.53
N ARG A 6 -19.82 2.33 -6.83
CA ARG A 6 -20.84 2.21 -5.77
C ARG A 6 -22.14 2.87 -6.22
N SER A 7 -23.21 2.09 -6.27
CA SER A 7 -24.59 2.58 -6.45
C SER A 7 -25.04 3.28 -5.16
N GLY A 8 -25.64 4.47 -5.30
CA GLY A 8 -26.07 5.31 -4.18
C GLY A 8 -26.24 6.78 -4.58
N THR A 9 -26.88 7.55 -3.71
CA THR A 9 -27.08 9.00 -3.92
C THR A 9 -25.75 9.76 -3.85
N LEU A 10 -25.66 10.94 -4.48
CA LEU A 10 -24.45 11.78 -4.42
C LEU A 10 -24.04 12.10 -2.97
N ARG A 11 -25.02 12.27 -2.08
CA ARG A 11 -24.79 12.53 -0.65
C ARG A 11 -24.11 11.35 0.04
N GLU A 12 -24.64 10.14 -0.13
CA GLU A 12 -24.05 8.93 0.45
C GLU A 12 -22.63 8.67 -0.07
N LYS A 13 -22.37 8.99 -1.34
CA LYS A 13 -21.03 8.89 -1.93
C LYS A 13 -20.05 9.86 -1.27
N VAL A 14 -20.43 11.12 -1.10
CA VAL A 14 -19.59 12.15 -0.46
C VAL A 14 -19.34 11.80 1.01
N ASP A 15 -20.38 11.42 1.75
CA ASP A 15 -20.26 11.03 3.16
C ASP A 15 -19.36 9.80 3.33
N ALA A 16 -19.49 8.80 2.45
CA ALA A 16 -18.62 7.63 2.46
C ALA A 16 -17.16 7.97 2.15
N ILE A 17 -16.90 8.87 1.19
CA ILE A 17 -15.55 9.35 0.88
C ILE A 17 -14.98 10.08 2.09
N PHE A 18 -15.73 11.01 2.69
CA PHE A 18 -15.28 11.76 3.85
C PHE A 18 -14.99 10.85 5.05
N ALA A 19 -15.86 9.88 5.33
CA ALA A 19 -15.67 8.90 6.39
C ALA A 19 -14.42 8.03 6.16
N ALA A 20 -14.18 7.60 4.92
CA ALA A 20 -12.99 6.82 4.56
C ALA A 20 -11.71 7.67 4.72
N THR A 21 -11.72 8.91 4.22
CA THR A 21 -10.59 9.85 4.35
C THR A 21 -10.28 10.16 5.80
N ARG A 22 -11.30 10.44 6.62
CA ARG A 22 -11.14 10.69 8.05
C ARG A 22 -10.55 9.48 8.76
N SER A 23 -11.04 8.28 8.44
CA SER A 23 -10.53 7.03 9.02
C SER A 23 -9.06 6.81 8.66
N HIS A 24 -8.69 7.07 7.41
CA HIS A 24 -7.32 6.97 6.93
C HIS A 24 -6.39 7.97 7.64
N ALA A 25 -6.80 9.24 7.71
CA ALA A 25 -6.05 10.29 8.38
C ALA A 25 -5.86 10.01 9.88
N LEU A 26 -6.90 9.52 10.57
CA LEU A 26 -6.83 9.23 12.00
C LEU A 26 -5.88 8.06 12.31
N VAL A 27 -5.85 7.03 11.48
CA VAL A 27 -4.90 5.92 11.64
C VAL A 27 -3.46 6.44 11.53
N LEU A 28 -3.20 7.30 10.55
CA LEU A 28 -1.87 7.89 10.33
C LEU A 28 -1.47 8.84 11.45
N ALA A 29 -2.39 9.68 11.92
CA ALA A 29 -2.16 10.60 13.03
C ALA A 29 -1.84 9.85 14.33
N ARG A 30 -2.57 8.76 14.61
CA ARG A 30 -2.29 7.89 15.77
C ARG A 30 -0.92 7.22 15.67
N TYR A 31 -0.55 6.74 14.49
CA TYR A 31 0.79 6.20 14.25
C TYR A 31 1.87 7.26 14.52
N ALA A 32 1.72 8.47 13.98
CA ALA A 32 2.68 9.55 14.20
C ALA A 32 2.81 9.93 15.68
N ALA A 33 1.69 9.98 16.42
CA ALA A 33 1.67 10.26 17.85
C ALA A 33 2.43 9.19 18.65
N VAL A 34 2.16 7.90 18.39
CA VAL A 34 2.86 6.79 19.05
C VAL A 34 4.35 6.79 18.69
N TYR A 35 4.68 6.95 17.40
CA TYR A 35 6.06 7.02 16.95
C TYR A 35 6.84 8.14 17.66
N LYS A 36 6.28 9.36 17.72
CA LYS A 36 6.93 10.50 18.39
C LYS A 36 7.06 10.29 19.89
N LEU A 37 6.07 9.69 20.53
CA LEU A 37 6.12 9.37 21.95
C LEU A 37 7.22 8.34 22.23
N VAL A 38 7.32 7.28 21.43
CA VAL A 38 8.37 6.26 21.58
C VAL A 38 9.75 6.85 21.30
N MET A 39 9.92 7.66 20.25
CA MET A 39 11.17 8.38 19.97
C MET A 39 11.57 9.29 21.12
N PHE A 40 10.60 10.01 21.70
CA PHE A 40 10.84 10.85 22.87
C PHE A 40 11.32 9.98 24.05
N CYS A 41 10.63 8.88 24.36
CA CYS A 41 11.05 7.97 25.43
C CYS A 41 12.47 7.41 25.19
N LEU A 42 12.77 6.92 23.98
CA LEU A 42 14.08 6.36 23.64
C LEU A 42 15.20 7.40 23.77
N LYS A 43 14.96 8.64 23.36
CA LYS A 43 15.91 9.77 23.50
C LYS A 43 16.28 10.09 24.96
N TYR A 44 15.37 9.88 25.90
CA TYR A 44 15.61 10.09 27.34
C TYR A 44 16.15 8.84 28.05
N MET A 45 15.91 7.65 27.50
CA MET A 45 16.33 6.37 28.08
C MET A 45 17.67 5.83 27.51
N GLY A 46 18.14 6.39 26.39
CA GLY A 46 19.38 5.97 25.73
C GLY A 46 20.66 6.37 26.49
N SER A 47 21.78 5.74 26.13
CA SER A 47 23.09 5.93 26.78
C SER A 47 23.62 7.37 26.71
N ASP A 48 23.26 8.11 25.66
CA ASP A 48 23.54 9.54 25.50
C ASP A 48 22.23 10.34 25.65
N VAL A 49 22.02 10.95 26.81
CA VAL A 49 20.81 11.75 27.09
C VAL A 49 20.67 12.86 26.03
N GLY A 50 19.58 12.81 25.27
CA GLY A 50 19.24 13.85 24.30
C GLY A 50 19.76 13.65 22.88
N LYS A 51 20.41 12.53 22.54
CA LYS A 51 20.76 12.16 21.16
C LYS A 51 19.85 11.05 20.63
N GLU A 52 19.55 11.10 19.34
CA GLU A 52 18.82 10.02 18.67
C GLU A 52 19.82 8.90 18.34
N GLY A 53 19.56 7.71 18.85
CA GLY A 53 20.32 6.51 18.51
C GLY A 53 20.04 6.06 17.08
N THR A 54 21.03 5.43 16.45
CA THR A 54 20.97 4.96 15.05
C THR A 54 19.79 4.01 14.78
N HIS A 55 19.33 3.29 15.80
CA HIS A 55 18.25 2.30 15.70
C HIS A 55 16.93 2.76 16.33
N ASP A 56 16.88 3.94 16.94
CA ASP A 56 15.69 4.40 17.68
C ASP A 56 14.49 4.57 16.74
N THR A 57 14.74 5.07 15.53
CA THR A 57 13.72 5.23 14.48
C THR A 57 13.14 3.89 14.03
N PHE A 58 13.96 2.85 13.96
CA PHE A 58 13.52 1.50 13.63
C PHE A 58 12.66 0.91 14.75
N ILE A 59 13.10 1.02 16.00
CA ILE A 59 12.38 0.51 17.17
C ILE A 59 11.05 1.25 17.34
N ALA A 60 11.05 2.59 17.24
CA ALA A 60 9.84 3.40 17.30
C ALA A 60 8.86 3.06 16.17
N GLY A 61 9.36 2.83 14.96
CA GLY A 61 8.57 2.36 13.82
C GLY A 61 7.96 0.98 14.06
N LEU A 62 8.73 0.04 14.63
CA LEU A 62 8.27 -1.32 14.94
C LEU A 62 7.14 -1.30 15.99
N ILE A 63 7.34 -0.57 17.09
CA ILE A 63 6.34 -0.45 18.16
C ILE A 63 5.09 0.25 17.66
N GLY A 64 5.24 1.39 16.98
CA GLY A 64 4.10 2.12 16.41
C GLY A 64 3.32 1.29 15.39
N GLY A 65 4.05 0.52 14.56
CA GLY A 65 3.46 -0.34 13.56
C GLY A 65 2.61 -1.47 14.17
N TYR A 66 3.17 -2.15 15.18
CA TYR A 66 2.48 -3.21 15.90
C TYR A 66 1.22 -2.70 16.63
N LEU A 67 1.34 -1.58 17.36
CA LEU A 67 0.25 -1.04 18.17
C LEU A 67 -0.90 -0.43 17.37
N ILE A 68 -0.62 0.15 16.20
CA ILE A 68 -1.66 0.83 15.40
C ILE A 68 -2.20 -0.06 14.30
N PHE A 69 -1.34 -0.70 13.52
CA PHE A 69 -1.76 -1.50 12.36
C PHE A 69 -2.05 -2.97 12.71
N GLY A 70 -1.54 -3.47 13.83
CA GLY A 70 -1.80 -4.83 14.34
C GLY A 70 -3.16 -4.99 15.04
N ARG A 71 -3.88 -3.88 15.32
CA ARG A 71 -5.17 -3.93 16.01
C ARG A 71 -6.21 -4.69 15.19
N ARG A 72 -6.80 -5.71 15.82
CA ARG A 72 -7.91 -6.49 15.26
C ARG A 72 -9.25 -5.97 15.79
N SER A 73 -10.27 -6.05 14.97
CA SER A 73 -11.66 -5.82 15.39
C SER A 73 -12.11 -6.92 16.36
N SER A 74 -13.23 -6.71 17.06
CA SER A 74 -13.85 -7.71 17.94
C SER A 74 -14.15 -9.04 17.23
N ARG A 75 -14.22 -9.04 15.89
CA ARG A 75 -14.40 -10.22 15.03
C ARG A 75 -13.09 -10.81 14.50
N GLY A 76 -11.93 -10.41 15.04
CA GLY A 76 -10.61 -10.88 14.63
C GLY A 76 -10.09 -10.34 13.29
N GLN A 77 -10.88 -9.55 12.56
CA GLN A 77 -10.48 -9.01 11.24
C GLN A 77 -9.61 -7.75 11.37
N ILE A 78 -8.63 -7.62 10.48
CA ILE A 78 -7.78 -6.44 10.32
C ILE A 78 -8.52 -5.40 9.49
N SER A 79 -8.36 -4.11 9.84
CA SER A 79 -9.01 -3.03 9.09
C SER A 79 -8.52 -3.01 7.63
N PRO A 80 -9.40 -2.82 6.62
CA PRO A 80 -8.99 -2.74 5.22
C PRO A 80 -7.96 -1.62 4.97
N VAL A 81 -8.10 -0.50 5.67
CA VAL A 81 -7.20 0.66 5.59
C VAL A 81 -5.81 0.31 6.13
N SER A 82 -5.73 -0.35 7.30
CA SER A 82 -4.45 -0.80 7.86
C SER A 82 -3.77 -1.80 6.93
N LYS A 83 -4.52 -2.74 6.35
CA LYS A 83 -3.99 -3.72 5.40
C LYS A 83 -3.37 -3.05 4.17
N GLN A 84 -4.05 -2.04 3.62
CA GLN A 84 -3.56 -1.27 2.47
C GLN A 84 -2.27 -0.52 2.81
N ILE A 85 -2.23 0.19 3.94
CA ILE A 85 -1.04 0.92 4.37
C ILE A 85 0.14 -0.03 4.56
N VAL A 86 -0.04 -1.13 5.28
CA VAL A 86 1.04 -2.07 5.62
C VAL A 86 1.63 -2.72 4.36
N ILE A 87 0.79 -3.21 3.44
CA ILE A 87 1.27 -3.81 2.19
C ILE A 87 1.99 -2.77 1.32
N PHE A 88 1.47 -1.54 1.26
CA PHE A 88 2.13 -0.46 0.52
C PHE A 88 3.50 -0.12 1.10
N VAL A 89 3.60 0.05 2.42
CA VAL A 89 4.87 0.33 3.11
C VAL A 89 5.84 -0.83 2.92
N PHE A 90 5.38 -2.08 3.00
CA PHE A 90 6.20 -3.26 2.74
C PHE A 90 6.78 -3.27 1.32
N ALA A 91 5.92 -3.06 0.30
CA ALA A 91 6.37 -3.00 -1.09
C ALA A 91 7.38 -1.86 -1.31
N ARG A 92 7.15 -0.69 -0.69
CA ARG A 92 8.07 0.45 -0.74
C ARG A 92 9.38 0.16 -0.02
N ALA A 93 9.36 -0.50 1.14
CA ALA A 93 10.55 -0.88 1.87
C ALA A 93 11.41 -1.85 1.05
N LEU A 94 10.81 -2.89 0.46
CA LEU A 94 11.52 -3.81 -0.43
C LEU A 94 12.10 -3.11 -1.66
N LEU A 95 11.33 -2.20 -2.28
CA LEU A 95 11.82 -1.43 -3.43
C LEU A 95 13.01 -0.54 -3.02
N SER A 96 12.93 0.14 -1.87
CA SER A 96 14.03 0.95 -1.37
C SER A 96 15.26 0.12 -1.03
N LEU A 97 15.09 -1.06 -0.43
CA LEU A 97 16.20 -2.00 -0.19
C LEU A 97 16.84 -2.45 -1.51
N ALA A 98 16.03 -2.75 -2.54
CA ALA A 98 16.53 -3.10 -3.86
C ALA A 98 17.29 -1.93 -4.52
N GLN A 99 16.79 -0.69 -4.39
CA GLN A 99 17.47 0.51 -4.87
C GLN A 99 18.81 0.72 -4.17
N ILE A 100 18.85 0.61 -2.84
CA ILE A 100 20.09 0.70 -2.05
C ILE A 100 21.08 -0.39 -2.47
N SER A 101 20.61 -1.60 -2.76
CA SER A 101 21.46 -2.73 -3.18
C SER A 101 22.16 -2.47 -4.52
N VAL A 102 21.52 -1.72 -5.41
CA VAL A 102 22.02 -1.37 -6.75
C VAL A 102 22.74 -0.01 -6.75
N ASP A 103 22.63 0.78 -5.68
CA ASP A 103 23.31 2.08 -5.54
C ASP A 103 24.84 1.90 -5.50
N PRO A 104 25.61 2.58 -6.37
CA PRO A 104 27.08 2.49 -6.37
C PRO A 104 27.77 3.00 -5.11
N SER A 105 27.10 3.85 -4.33
CA SER A 105 27.68 4.50 -3.14
C SER A 105 27.59 3.65 -1.87
N GLN A 106 26.56 2.82 -1.76
CA GLN A 106 26.21 2.09 -0.53
C GLN A 106 25.93 0.60 -0.78
N GLY A 107 25.67 0.21 -2.03
CA GLY A 107 25.24 -1.11 -2.42
C GLY A 107 26.36 -2.07 -2.82
N ILE A 108 25.95 -3.21 -3.35
CA ILE A 108 26.84 -4.31 -3.73
C ILE A 108 27.54 -3.99 -5.07
N ILE A 109 26.87 -3.20 -5.92
CA ILE A 109 27.32 -2.91 -7.29
C ILE A 109 28.07 -1.58 -7.33
N LYS A 110 29.40 -1.62 -7.15
CA LYS A 110 30.25 -0.41 -7.14
C LYS A 110 30.41 0.27 -8.52
N ASN A 111 30.00 -0.38 -9.62
CA ASN A 111 30.12 0.19 -10.96
C ASN A 111 28.87 1.00 -11.35
N ASN A 112 29.05 2.30 -11.56
CA ASN A 112 27.98 3.26 -11.87
C ASN A 112 27.30 3.01 -13.24
N GLN A 113 28.04 2.53 -14.25
CA GLN A 113 27.45 2.22 -15.54
C GLN A 113 26.58 0.95 -15.48
N LEU A 114 27.06 -0.07 -14.76
CA LEU A 114 26.35 -1.33 -14.58
C LEU A 114 25.07 -1.16 -13.75
N SER A 115 25.13 -0.35 -12.69
CA SER A 115 23.97 0.01 -11.87
C SER A 115 22.84 0.64 -12.70
N LYS A 116 23.18 1.60 -13.57
CA LYS A 116 22.19 2.25 -14.45
C LYS A 116 21.56 1.29 -15.45
N GLN A 117 22.35 0.40 -16.05
CA GLN A 117 21.84 -0.60 -17.00
C GLN A 117 20.90 -1.60 -16.29
N ILE A 118 21.31 -2.11 -15.12
CA ILE A 118 20.49 -3.03 -14.33
C ILE A 118 19.20 -2.37 -13.89
N SER A 119 19.26 -1.13 -13.36
CA SER A 119 18.06 -0.41 -12.94
C SER A 119 17.09 -0.17 -14.10
N HIS A 120 17.60 0.12 -15.30
CA HIS A 120 16.76 0.33 -16.48
C HIS A 120 16.09 -0.98 -16.95
N GLY A 121 16.80 -2.10 -16.97
CA GLY A 121 16.24 -3.40 -17.36
C GLY A 121 15.34 -4.03 -16.30
N ALA A 122 15.60 -3.78 -15.02
CA ALA A 122 14.86 -4.36 -13.91
C ALA A 122 13.41 -3.88 -13.85
N TRP A 123 13.15 -2.61 -14.18
CA TRP A 123 11.80 -2.05 -14.06
C TRP A 123 10.78 -2.65 -15.03
N PRO A 124 11.03 -2.74 -16.36
CA PRO A 124 10.13 -3.40 -17.29
C PRO A 124 9.89 -4.88 -16.94
N PHE A 125 10.95 -5.59 -16.52
CA PHE A 125 10.85 -7.00 -16.12
C PHE A 125 9.97 -7.17 -14.88
N PHE A 126 10.20 -6.36 -13.84
CA PHE A 126 9.39 -6.36 -12.63
C PHE A 126 7.92 -6.03 -12.93
N ALA A 127 7.67 -5.04 -13.80
CA ALA A 127 6.32 -4.67 -14.21
C ALA A 127 5.62 -5.82 -14.97
N ALA A 128 6.30 -6.45 -15.92
CA ALA A 128 5.76 -7.55 -16.72
C ALA A 128 5.37 -8.75 -15.85
N ILE A 129 6.26 -9.17 -14.94
CA ILE A 129 5.98 -10.27 -14.01
C ILE A 129 4.84 -9.92 -13.06
N SER A 130 4.90 -8.74 -12.43
CA SER A 130 3.86 -8.33 -11.47
C SER A 130 2.48 -8.29 -12.12
N TRP A 131 2.39 -7.78 -13.35
CA TRP A 131 1.13 -7.70 -14.09
C TRP A 131 0.66 -9.07 -14.59
N GLY A 132 1.56 -9.88 -15.14
CA GLY A 132 1.24 -11.25 -15.55
C GLY A 132 0.72 -12.09 -14.40
N SER A 133 1.37 -12.00 -13.22
CA SER A 133 0.95 -12.70 -12.02
C SER A 133 -0.43 -12.27 -11.53
N ILE A 134 -0.72 -10.97 -11.50
CA ILE A 134 -2.02 -10.51 -10.98
C ILE A 134 -3.17 -10.84 -11.92
N MET A 135 -2.96 -10.81 -13.25
CA MET A 135 -3.94 -11.26 -14.23
C MET A 135 -4.23 -12.75 -14.09
N TRP A 136 -3.19 -13.57 -13.93
CA TRP A 136 -3.35 -15.01 -13.71
C TRP A 136 -4.08 -15.33 -12.39
N LEU A 137 -3.71 -14.66 -11.30
CA LEU A 137 -4.38 -14.80 -10.00
C LEU A 137 -5.84 -14.33 -10.04
N PHE A 138 -6.13 -13.26 -10.77
CA PHE A 138 -7.50 -12.80 -10.95
C PHE A 138 -8.36 -13.84 -11.67
N ARG A 139 -7.83 -14.49 -12.72
CA ARG A 139 -8.56 -15.50 -13.49
C ARG A 139 -8.85 -16.78 -12.68
N TRP A 140 -7.88 -17.27 -11.92
CA TRP A 140 -7.97 -18.58 -11.24
C TRP A 140 -8.30 -18.51 -9.75
N TYR A 141 -7.92 -17.43 -9.07
CA TYR A 141 -8.07 -17.26 -7.61
C TYR A 141 -8.56 -15.85 -7.24
N PRO A 142 -9.70 -15.37 -7.77
CA PRO A 142 -10.17 -13.99 -7.61
C PRO A 142 -10.43 -13.60 -6.14
N HIS A 143 -10.67 -14.56 -5.25
CA HIS A 143 -10.87 -14.33 -3.82
C HIS A 143 -9.59 -13.90 -3.08
N THR A 144 -8.42 -14.17 -3.64
CA THR A 144 -7.11 -13.79 -3.07
C THR A 144 -6.73 -12.35 -3.39
N VAL A 145 -7.26 -11.80 -4.49
CA VAL A 145 -7.00 -10.44 -4.95
C VAL A 145 -7.66 -9.44 -4.01
N GLN A 146 -6.97 -8.33 -3.72
CA GLN A 146 -7.54 -7.24 -2.92
C GLN A 146 -8.87 -6.80 -3.51
N SER A 147 -9.90 -6.70 -2.66
CA SER A 147 -11.28 -6.40 -3.06
C SER A 147 -11.42 -5.18 -3.97
N GLY A 148 -10.63 -4.12 -3.73
CA GLY A 148 -10.62 -2.93 -4.58
C GLY A 148 -10.10 -3.19 -6.00
N LEU A 149 -9.00 -3.94 -6.14
CA LEU A 149 -8.44 -4.28 -7.44
C LEU A 149 -9.36 -5.25 -8.19
N ARG A 150 -9.84 -6.27 -7.48
CA ARG A 150 -10.81 -7.24 -8.02
C ARG A 150 -12.04 -6.54 -8.60
N SER A 151 -12.66 -5.63 -7.85
CA SER A 151 -13.85 -4.89 -8.32
C SER A 151 -13.57 -4.07 -9.59
N SER A 152 -12.38 -3.47 -9.72
CA SER A 152 -12.02 -2.73 -10.92
C SER A 152 -11.74 -3.66 -12.11
N MET A 153 -11.11 -4.81 -11.87
CA MET A 153 -10.86 -5.80 -12.92
C MET A 153 -12.15 -6.49 -13.38
N ASP A 154 -13.06 -6.81 -12.45
CA ASP A 154 -14.39 -7.34 -12.79
C ASP A 154 -15.15 -6.34 -13.68
N TYR A 155 -15.12 -5.05 -13.36
CA TYR A 155 -15.76 -4.02 -14.19
C TYR A 155 -15.14 -3.87 -15.59
N ILE A 156 -13.80 -3.88 -15.65
CA ILE A 156 -13.07 -3.63 -16.91
C ILE A 156 -13.07 -4.85 -17.83
N TYR A 157 -12.97 -6.07 -17.28
CA TYR A 157 -12.71 -7.28 -18.07
C TYR A 157 -13.87 -8.28 -18.09
N VAL A 158 -14.74 -8.30 -17.09
CA VAL A 158 -15.84 -9.28 -17.02
C VAL A 158 -17.16 -8.64 -17.42
N GLN A 159 -17.43 -7.44 -16.92
CA GLN A 159 -18.64 -6.70 -17.28
C GLN A 159 -18.57 -6.15 -18.71
N SER A 160 -17.37 -5.90 -19.25
CA SER A 160 -17.15 -5.50 -20.64
C SER A 160 -17.51 -6.57 -21.65
N ASP A 161 -17.53 -7.84 -21.24
CA ASP A 161 -17.80 -8.99 -22.12
C ASP A 161 -19.31 -9.25 -22.29
N GLN A 162 -20.17 -8.65 -21.47
CA GLN A 162 -21.63 -8.79 -21.55
C GLN A 162 -22.26 -7.56 -22.21
N TRP A 163 -22.37 -7.59 -23.54
CA TRP A 163 -22.95 -6.53 -24.36
C TRP A 163 -24.43 -6.76 -24.66
N ASP A 164 -25.28 -5.83 -24.22
CA ASP A 164 -26.69 -5.77 -24.62
C ASP A 164 -27.00 -4.57 -25.56
N SER A 165 -26.17 -3.52 -25.62
CA SER A 165 -26.40 -2.32 -26.47
C SER A 165 -25.20 -1.35 -26.51
N LEU A 166 -25.09 -0.50 -27.57
CA LEU A 166 -24.08 0.57 -27.72
C LEU A 166 -24.06 1.58 -26.56
N ARG A 167 -25.14 1.68 -25.77
CA ARG A 167 -25.23 2.52 -24.57
C ARG A 167 -24.44 1.93 -23.38
N ASN A 168 -24.32 0.60 -23.31
CA ASN A 168 -23.48 -0.09 -22.32
C ASN A 168 -21.98 0.03 -22.65
N PHE A 169 -21.63 0.25 -23.93
CA PHE A 169 -20.24 0.35 -24.36
C PHE A 169 -19.58 1.70 -24.03
N LEU A 170 -20.31 2.81 -24.18
CA LEU A 170 -19.74 4.16 -24.09
C LEU A 170 -20.00 4.89 -22.77
N ILE A 171 -21.03 4.51 -22.00
CA ILE A 171 -21.53 5.34 -20.88
C ILE A 171 -21.51 4.62 -19.53
N TYR A 172 -21.90 3.35 -19.45
CA TYR A 172 -21.98 2.63 -18.18
C TYR A 172 -21.97 1.11 -18.38
N ASN A 173 -21.02 0.41 -17.77
CA ASN A 173 -21.07 -1.05 -17.68
C ASN A 173 -21.97 -1.45 -16.50
N LYS A 174 -22.82 -2.48 -16.69
CA LYS A 174 -23.87 -2.90 -15.73
C LYS A 174 -23.34 -3.14 -14.31
#